data_AF-A0A1Q3C282-F1
#
_entry.id   AF-A0A1Q3C282-F1
#
_cell.length_a   1.000
_cell.length_b   1.000
_cell.length_c   1.000
_cell.angle_alpha   90.00
_cell.angle_beta   90.00
_cell.angle_gamma   90.00
#
_symmetry.space_group_name_H-M   'P 1'
#
loop_
_entity.id
_entity.type
_entity.pdbx_description
1 polymer ?
#
loop_
_entity_poly.entity_id
_entity_poly.type
_entity_poly.pdbx_seq_one_letter_code
_entity_poly.pdbx_strand_id
1 'polypeptide(L)'
;LNGTNFLTWKEQIGIVLGVMDLDHALRIDTPAAITAKSTTKQRAAHEKWEHSNCISLMIMKSSISVVIRGAIPDSNDAKTYLASMEEQFNGSSKAHASTLIMKMLTTRYDGTSGVRQHIMMMNEIASKVK
;
A
#
# COMPACT_ATOMS: atom_id res chain seq x y z
N LEU A 1 1.88 7.02 9.16
CA LEU A 1 1.23 5.74 8.80
C LEU A 1 1.16 4.82 10.01
N ASN A 2 0.11 4.01 10.11
CA ASN A 2 -0.08 2.94 11.08
C ASN A 2 -0.84 1.79 10.39
N GLY A 3 -1.08 0.67 11.07
CA GLY A 3 -1.76 -0.46 10.42
C GLY A 3 -3.20 -0.18 9.98
N THR A 4 -3.86 0.84 10.54
CA THR A 4 -5.26 1.16 10.20
C THR A 4 -5.40 1.99 8.93
N ASN A 5 -4.38 2.79 8.58
CA ASN A 5 -4.41 3.67 7.42
C ASN A 5 -3.46 3.25 6.29
N PHE A 6 -2.71 2.15 6.48
CA PHE A 6 -1.80 1.64 5.47
C PHE A 6 -2.50 1.27 4.16
N LEU A 7 -3.67 0.60 4.22
CA LEU A 7 -4.41 0.21 3.01
C LEU A 7 -4.87 1.43 2.21
N THR A 8 -5.43 2.44 2.88
CA THR A 8 -5.83 3.71 2.25
C THR A 8 -4.64 4.43 1.64
N TRP A 9 -3.51 4.49 2.35
CA TRP A 9 -2.28 5.07 1.82
C TRP A 9 -1.79 4.31 0.58
N LYS A 10 -1.78 2.97 0.60
CA LYS A 10 -1.35 2.14 -0.52
C LYS A 10 -2.22 2.39 -1.75
N GLU A 11 -3.54 2.50 -1.57
CA GLU A 11 -4.47 2.84 -2.65
C GLU A 11 -4.18 4.24 -3.23
N GLN A 12 -4.01 5.25 -2.39
CA GLN A 12 -3.69 6.61 -2.83
C GLN A 12 -2.37 6.68 -3.59
N ILE A 13 -1.32 6.00 -3.11
CA ILE A 13 -0.04 5.89 -3.81
C ILE A 13 -0.22 5.18 -5.16
N GLY A 14 -0.99 4.09 -5.20
CA GLY A 14 -1.28 3.39 -6.45
C GLY A 14 -1.96 4.28 -7.49
N ILE A 15 -2.92 5.12 -7.07
CA ILE A 15 -3.59 6.09 -7.95
C ILE A 15 -2.59 7.14 -8.46
N VAL A 16 -1.78 7.73 -7.58
CA VAL A 16 -0.79 8.76 -7.95
C VAL A 16 0.20 8.19 -8.96
N LEU A 17 0.77 7.01 -8.69
CA LEU A 17 1.73 6.39 -9.59
C LEU A 17 1.10 6.00 -10.94
N GLY A 18 -0.12 5.48 -10.93
CA GLY A 18 -0.83 5.12 -12.17
C GLY A 18 -1.17 6.33 -13.03
N VAL A 19 -1.65 7.44 -12.44
CA VAL A 19 -1.97 8.68 -13.17
C VAL A 19 -0.72 9.28 -13.83
N MET A 20 0.45 9.08 -13.23
CA MET A 20 1.72 9.60 -13.73
C MET A 20 2.49 8.64 -14.65
N ASP A 21 1.93 7.46 -14.99
CA ASP A 21 2.62 6.37 -15.74
C ASP A 21 3.94 5.91 -15.06
N LEU A 22 3.95 5.96 -13.73
CA LEU A 22 5.08 5.57 -12.88
C LEU A 22 4.88 4.21 -12.21
N ASP A 23 3.76 3.53 -12.43
CA ASP A 23 3.48 2.20 -11.86
C ASP A 23 4.13 1.04 -12.65
N HIS A 24 4.83 1.34 -13.75
CA HIS A 24 5.46 0.34 -14.61
C HIS A 24 6.39 -0.63 -13.86
N ALA A 25 7.27 -0.10 -13.00
CA ALA A 25 8.19 -0.89 -12.18
C ALA A 25 7.50 -1.69 -11.06
N LEU A 26 6.28 -1.32 -10.69
CA LEU A 26 5.49 -2.11 -9.74
C LEU A 26 4.82 -3.31 -10.41
N ARG A 27 4.55 -3.22 -11.72
CA ARG A 27 3.83 -4.25 -12.49
C ARG A 27 4.76 -5.26 -13.14
N ILE A 28 5.93 -4.81 -13.60
CA ILE A 28 6.87 -5.64 -14.36
C ILE A 28 8.10 -5.91 -13.51
N ASP A 29 8.55 -7.17 -13.52
CA ASP A 29 9.79 -7.56 -12.84
C ASP A 29 11.00 -6.86 -13.44
N THR A 30 12.07 -6.74 -12.65
CA THR A 30 13.30 -6.07 -13.06
C THR A 30 13.78 -6.60 -14.41
N PRO A 31 13.92 -5.73 -15.43
CA PRO A 31 14.37 -6.16 -16.74
C PRO A 31 15.80 -6.67 -16.69
N ALA A 32 16.15 -7.55 -17.64
CA ALA A 32 17.51 -8.03 -17.77
C ALA A 32 18.48 -6.87 -18.01
N ALA A 33 19.67 -6.98 -17.42
CA ALA A 33 20.73 -5.98 -17.56
C ALA A 33 21.01 -5.69 -19.04
N ILE A 34 21.12 -4.40 -19.37
CA ILE A 34 21.49 -3.97 -20.72
C ILE A 34 22.91 -4.41 -21.03
N THR A 35 23.10 -5.01 -22.21
CA THR A 35 24.40 -5.42 -22.73
C THR A 35 24.70 -4.69 -24.04
N ALA A 36 25.93 -4.79 -24.54
CA ALA A 36 26.30 -4.21 -25.84
C ALA A 36 25.42 -4.70 -27.00
N LYS A 37 24.84 -5.91 -26.89
CA LYS A 37 23.95 -6.52 -27.90
C LYS A 37 22.48 -6.11 -27.75
N SER A 38 22.11 -5.39 -26.68
CA SER A 38 20.72 -5.00 -26.45
C SER A 38 20.24 -4.05 -27.54
N THR A 39 19.08 -4.39 -28.10
CA THR A 39 18.37 -3.59 -29.10
C THR A 39 17.94 -2.25 -28.52
N THR A 40 17.71 -1.26 -29.38
CA THR A 40 17.18 0.06 -28.98
C THR A 40 15.88 -0.06 -28.19
N LYS A 41 15.00 -0.99 -28.58
CA LYS A 41 13.73 -1.24 -27.87
C LYS A 41 13.95 -1.77 -26.45
N GLN A 42 14.91 -2.69 -26.26
CA GLN A 42 15.24 -3.20 -24.92
C GLN A 42 15.83 -2.11 -24.02
N ARG A 43 16.69 -1.25 -24.57
CA ARG A 43 17.25 -0.11 -23.82
C ARG A 43 16.17 0.88 -23.39
N ALA A 44 15.27 1.26 -24.31
CA ALA A 44 14.16 2.14 -24.00
C ALA A 44 13.20 1.54 -22.94
N ALA A 45 12.94 0.24 -22.99
CA ALA A 45 12.13 -0.44 -21.99
C ALA A 45 12.81 -0.43 -20.60
N HIS A 46 14.11 -0.68 -20.56
CA HIS A 46 14.89 -0.61 -19.32
C HIS A 46 14.92 0.81 -18.75
N GLU A 47 15.14 1.84 -19.58
CA GLU A 47 15.11 3.24 -19.14
C GLU A 47 13.73 3.65 -18.60
N LYS A 48 12.64 3.24 -19.28
CA LYS A 48 11.28 3.47 -18.78
C LYS A 48 11.05 2.81 -17.42
N TRP A 49 11.48 1.56 -17.26
CA TRP A 49 11.38 0.83 -16.00
C TRP A 49 12.21 1.51 -14.90
N GLU A 50 13.46 1.87 -15.18
CA GLU A 50 14.36 2.51 -14.21
C GLU A 50 13.82 3.88 -13.75
N HIS A 51 13.29 4.68 -14.68
CA HIS A 51 12.67 5.95 -14.36
C HIS A 51 11.44 5.75 -13.45
N SER A 52 10.54 4.84 -13.82
CA SER A 52 9.37 4.49 -13.02
C SER A 52 9.77 3.96 -11.63
N ASN A 53 10.79 3.13 -11.54
CA ASN A 53 11.33 2.57 -10.30
C ASN A 53 11.84 3.67 -9.36
N CYS A 54 12.73 4.53 -9.88
CA CYS A 54 13.36 5.60 -9.11
C CYS A 54 12.33 6.59 -8.56
N ILE A 55 11.43 7.09 -9.41
CA ILE A 55 10.44 8.08 -8.98
C ILE A 55 9.40 7.46 -8.03
N SER A 56 8.99 6.21 -8.25
CA SER A 56 8.10 5.50 -7.32
C SER A 56 8.70 5.37 -5.93
N LEU A 57 9.98 5.01 -5.83
CA LEU A 57 10.71 4.97 -4.56
C LEU A 57 10.72 6.36 -3.88
N MET A 58 10.99 7.42 -4.62
CA MET A 58 11.01 8.79 -4.08
C MET A 58 9.63 9.19 -3.53
N ILE A 59 8.56 8.93 -4.28
CA ILE A 59 7.18 9.24 -3.86
C ILE A 59 6.80 8.43 -2.61
N MET A 60 7.02 7.11 -2.62
CA MET A 60 6.71 6.27 -1.47
C MET A 60 7.49 6.70 -0.22
N LYS A 61 8.82 6.86 -0.34
CA LYS A 61 9.68 7.27 0.79
C LYS A 61 9.29 8.65 1.31
N SER A 62 8.99 9.62 0.44
CA SER A 62 8.61 10.98 0.86
C SER A 62 7.21 11.07 1.48
N SER A 63 6.31 10.16 1.13
CA SER A 63 4.94 10.10 1.68
C SER A 63 4.84 9.54 3.11
N ILE A 64 5.96 9.03 3.67
CA ILE A 64 6.02 8.46 5.01
C ILE A 64 6.98 9.24 5.92
N SER A 65 6.75 9.18 7.23
CA SER A 65 7.63 9.82 8.21
C SER A 65 8.99 9.12 8.27
N VAL A 66 10.02 9.86 8.70
CA VAL A 66 11.39 9.36 8.85
C VAL A 66 11.46 8.15 9.80
N VAL A 67 10.66 8.13 10.87
CA VAL A 67 10.59 7.01 11.81
C VAL A 67 10.14 5.72 11.13
N ILE A 68 9.10 5.81 10.29
CA ILE A 68 8.59 4.64 9.55
C ILE A 68 9.60 4.23 8.49
N ARG A 69 10.18 5.20 7.77
CA ARG A 69 11.20 4.95 6.77
C ARG A 69 12.39 4.17 7.35
N GLY A 70 12.83 4.50 8.56
CA GLY A 70 13.93 3.80 9.24
C GLY A 70 13.56 2.40 9.76
N ALA A 71 12.28 2.06 9.84
CA ALA A 71 11.80 0.74 10.25
C ALA A 71 11.62 -0.23 9.07
N ILE A 72 11.67 0.26 7.83
CA ILE A 72 11.53 -0.55 6.61
C ILE A 72 12.93 -0.81 6.06
N PRO A 73 13.29 -2.07 5.73
CA PRO A 73 14.53 -2.39 5.02
C PRO A 73 14.65 -1.56 3.73
N ASP A 74 15.82 -0.97 3.50
CA ASP A 74 16.03 -0.19 2.28
C ASP A 74 16.11 -1.09 1.05
N SER A 75 15.66 -0.57 -0.09
CA SER A 75 15.67 -1.28 -1.37
C SER A 75 15.82 -0.28 -2.52
N ASN A 76 16.57 -0.72 -3.54
CA ASN A 76 16.68 -0.02 -4.82
C ASN A 76 15.59 -0.42 -5.82
N ASP A 77 14.72 -1.36 -5.45
CA ASP A 77 13.58 -1.81 -6.25
C ASP A 77 12.27 -1.41 -5.55
N ALA A 78 11.44 -0.65 -6.26
CA ALA A 78 10.19 -0.07 -5.78
C ALA A 78 9.17 -1.14 -5.39
N LYS A 79 9.08 -2.22 -6.17
CA LYS A 79 8.15 -3.32 -5.94
C LYS A 79 8.50 -4.06 -4.65
N THR A 80 9.79 -4.33 -4.45
CA THR A 80 10.35 -4.94 -3.23
C THR A 80 10.17 -4.02 -2.03
N TYR A 81 10.43 -2.72 -2.17
CA TYR A 81 10.22 -1.75 -1.09
C TYR A 81 8.76 -1.72 -0.63
N LEU A 82 7.82 -1.67 -1.59
CA LEU A 82 6.38 -1.72 -1.29
C LEU A 82 6.00 -3.02 -0.57
N ALA A 83 6.54 -4.16 -0.98
CA ALA A 83 6.30 -5.44 -0.31
C ALA A 83 6.82 -5.45 1.15
N SER A 84 8.01 -4.90 1.40
CA SER A 84 8.54 -4.74 2.77
C SER A 84 7.67 -3.82 3.64
N MET A 85 7.09 -2.77 3.05
CA MET A 85 6.11 -1.94 3.74
C MET A 85 4.86 -2.74 4.10
N GLU A 86 4.31 -3.50 3.14
CA GLU A 86 3.13 -4.35 3.39
C GLU A 86 3.38 -5.34 4.53
N GLU A 87 4.54 -5.99 4.55
CA GLU A 87 4.91 -6.93 5.60
C GLU A 87 4.97 -6.24 6.98
N GLN A 88 5.62 -5.07 7.06
CA GLN A 88 5.74 -4.30 8.31
C GLN A 88 4.36 -3.91 8.89
N PHE A 89 3.38 -3.64 8.02
CA PHE A 89 2.03 -3.25 8.45
C PHE A 89 1.03 -4.42 8.53
N ASN A 90 1.37 -5.61 8.03
CA ASN A 90 0.50 -6.79 8.04
C ASN A 90 0.13 -7.22 9.47
N GLY A 91 1.09 -7.23 10.40
CA GLY A 91 0.83 -7.58 11.80
C GLY A 91 -0.15 -6.60 12.48
N SER A 92 0.01 -5.30 12.19
CA SER A 92 -0.87 -4.26 12.72
C SER A 92 -2.27 -4.30 12.10
N SER A 93 -2.37 -4.63 10.80
CA SER A 93 -3.65 -4.83 10.11
C SER A 93 -4.45 -5.97 10.74
N LYS A 94 -3.81 -7.12 10.99
CA LYS A 94 -4.46 -8.26 11.68
C LYS A 94 -4.96 -7.89 13.08
N ALA A 95 -4.13 -7.22 13.88
CA ALA A 95 -4.53 -6.77 15.22
C ALA A 95 -5.71 -5.77 15.17
N HIS A 96 -5.73 -4.90 14.16
CA HIS A 96 -6.83 -3.97 13.95
C HIS A 96 -8.12 -4.71 13.55
N ALA A 97 -8.05 -5.67 12.62
CA ALA A 97 -9.18 -6.49 12.23
C ALA A 97 -9.77 -7.27 13.43
N SER A 98 -8.91 -7.89 14.26
CA SER A 98 -9.36 -8.54 15.50
C SER A 98 -10.06 -7.57 16.45
N THR A 99 -9.54 -6.34 16.58
CA THR A 99 -10.15 -5.29 17.39
C THR A 99 -11.53 -4.90 16.86
N LEU A 100 -11.69 -4.77 15.53
CA LEU A 100 -12.97 -4.46 14.90
C LEU A 100 -13.98 -5.60 15.07
N ILE A 101 -13.57 -6.85 14.92
CA ILE A 101 -14.41 -8.03 15.18
C ILE A 101 -14.88 -8.03 16.64
N MET A 102 -13.97 -7.80 17.59
CA MET A 102 -14.32 -7.73 19.01
C MET A 102 -15.31 -6.58 19.28
N LYS A 103 -15.10 -5.41 18.66
CA LYS A 103 -16.03 -4.28 18.73
C LYS A 103 -17.41 -4.65 18.18
N MET A 104 -17.46 -5.36 17.05
CA MET A 104 -18.71 -5.83 16.45
C MET A 104 -19.46 -6.81 17.39
N LEU A 105 -18.76 -7.76 18.00
CA LEU A 105 -19.35 -8.75 18.93
C LEU A 105 -19.84 -8.12 20.25
N THR A 106 -19.20 -7.04 20.69
CA THR A 106 -19.51 -6.36 21.95
C THR A 106 -20.53 -5.23 21.78
N THR A 107 -20.66 -4.65 20.58
CA THR A 107 -21.63 -3.57 20.30
C THR A 107 -23.04 -4.16 20.27
N ARG A 108 -23.82 -3.90 21.31
CA ARG A 108 -25.25 -4.24 21.40
C ARG A 108 -26.12 -3.04 21.06
N TYR A 109 -27.32 -3.30 20.56
CA TYR A 109 -28.33 -2.27 20.43
C TYR A 109 -28.74 -1.75 21.82
N ASP A 110 -28.76 -0.44 21.99
CA ASP A 110 -28.98 0.25 23.27
C ASP A 110 -30.47 0.49 23.59
N GLY A 111 -31.38 0.09 22.69
CA GLY A 111 -32.82 0.27 22.86
C GLY A 111 -33.33 1.69 22.61
N THR A 112 -32.44 2.66 22.40
CA THR A 112 -32.77 4.10 22.36
C THR A 112 -32.29 4.80 21.08
N SER A 113 -31.14 4.40 20.55
CA SER A 113 -30.69 4.77 19.21
C SER A 113 -31.61 4.20 18.14
N GLY A 114 -31.74 4.87 16.99
CA GLY A 114 -32.57 4.34 15.91
C GLY A 114 -31.99 3.04 15.34
N VAL A 115 -32.81 2.00 15.15
CA VAL A 115 -32.40 0.70 14.57
C VAL A 115 -31.61 0.87 13.26
N ARG A 116 -32.03 1.80 12.39
CA ARG A 116 -31.31 2.12 11.14
C ARG A 116 -29.87 2.58 11.39
N GLN A 117 -29.66 3.37 12.43
CA GLN A 117 -28.35 3.93 12.79
C GLN A 117 -27.43 2.85 13.36
N HIS A 118 -27.99 1.95 14.18
CA HIS A 118 -27.28 0.76 14.64
C HIS A 118 -26.85 -0.15 13.47
N ILE A 119 -27.75 -0.42 12.51
CA ILE A 119 -27.43 -1.21 11.30
C ILE A 119 -26.32 -0.54 10.47
N MET A 120 -26.39 0.78 10.27
CA MET A 120 -25.36 1.53 9.54
C MET A 120 -24.00 1.42 10.22
N MET A 121 -23.94 1.57 11.55
CA MET A 121 -22.69 1.42 12.32
C MET A 121 -22.13 -0.01 12.20
N MET A 122 -22.98 -1.03 12.33
CA MET A 122 -22.55 -2.43 12.18
C MET A 122 -22.02 -2.73 10.77
N ASN A 123 -22.67 -2.19 9.73
CA ASN A 123 -22.18 -2.30 8.35
C ASN A 123 -20.86 -1.56 8.11
N GLU A 124 -20.67 -0.38 8.71
CA GLU A 124 -19.41 0.36 8.61
C GLU A 124 -18.26 -0.43 9.25
N ILE A 125 -18.48 -1.01 10.43
CA ILE A 125 -17.47 -1.87 11.09
C ILE A 125 -17.17 -3.08 10.19
N ALA A 126 -18.19 -3.75 9.66
CA ALA A 126 -18.03 -4.90 8.78
C ALA A 126 -17.23 -4.57 7.50
N SER A 127 -17.44 -3.39 6.90
CA SER A 127 -16.69 -2.97 5.71
C SER A 127 -15.18 -2.77 5.95
N LYS A 128 -14.77 -2.56 7.21
CA LYS A 128 -13.39 -2.27 7.62
C LYS A 128 -12.62 -3.51 8.10
N VAL A 129 -13.27 -4.68 8.20
CA VAL A 129 -12.65 -5.95 8.64
C VAL A 129 -11.89 -6.66 7.51
N LYS A 130 -12.02 -6.18 6.27
CA LYS A 130 -11.55 -6.85 5.04
C LYS A 130 -10.03 -6.87 4.86
#